data_AF-A0A1F4PJL0-F1
#
_entry.id   AF-A0A1F4PJL0-F1
#
_cell.length_a   1.000
_cell.length_b   1.000
_cell.length_c   1.000
_cell.angle_alpha   90.00
_cell.angle_beta   90.00
_cell.angle_gamma   90.00
#
_symmetry.space_group_name_H-M   'P 1'
#
loop_
_entity.id
_entity.type
_entity.pdbx_description
1 polymer ?
#
loop_
_entity_poly.entity_id
_entity_poly.type
_entity_poly.pdbx_seq_one_letter_code
_entity_poly.pdbx_strand_id
1 'polypeptide(L)'
;MQKKSSEKIRYANLKKDANIRPYEPLQHLTDEGFIGKAIVECLNNNDPEGVMEVISIYLNALKKVHFAQKADISRSTLYHSLRKKNPTIKTLAKLMHASTLETKK
;
A
#
# COMPACT_ATOMS: atom_id res chain seq x y z
N MET A 1 31.41 13.83 -22.78
CA MET A 1 30.42 13.99 -21.68
C MET A 1 29.08 14.36 -22.31
N GLN A 2 28.13 13.43 -22.42
CA GLN A 2 26.80 13.71 -22.99
C GLN A 2 25.87 14.25 -21.90
N LYS A 3 25.33 15.46 -22.08
CA LYS A 3 24.28 16.04 -21.23
C LYS A 3 22.97 15.32 -21.55
N LYS A 4 22.42 14.55 -20.60
CA LYS A 4 21.06 13.98 -20.73
C LYS A 4 20.04 15.13 -20.71
N SER A 5 19.30 15.25 -21.81
CA SER A 5 18.19 16.18 -21.99
C SER A 5 17.11 15.90 -20.94
N SER A 6 16.81 16.89 -20.10
CA SER A 6 15.68 16.84 -19.17
C SER A 6 14.38 16.90 -19.97
N GLU A 7 13.57 15.83 -19.90
CA GLU A 7 12.23 15.81 -20.49
C GLU A 7 11.42 17.00 -19.95
N LYS A 8 10.83 17.79 -20.85
CA LYS A 8 10.01 18.96 -20.51
C LYS A 8 8.80 18.51 -19.68
N ILE A 9 8.78 18.87 -18.40
CA ILE A 9 7.63 18.69 -17.51
C ILE A 9 6.44 19.43 -18.13
N ARG A 10 5.37 18.70 -18.47
CA ARG A 10 4.13 19.26 -19.00
C ARG A 10 3.22 19.61 -17.83
N TYR A 11 2.90 20.89 -17.68
CA TYR A 11 1.92 21.34 -16.70
C TYR A 11 0.51 21.13 -17.26
N ALA A 12 -0.37 20.52 -16.46
CA ALA A 12 -1.80 20.43 -16.75
C ALA A 12 -2.50 21.64 -16.11
N ASN A 13 -3.12 22.48 -16.93
CA ASN A 13 -3.95 23.58 -16.43
C ASN A 13 -5.35 23.05 -16.13
N LEU A 14 -5.82 23.27 -14.90
CA LEU A 14 -7.21 23.01 -14.52
C LEU A 14 -8.11 24.10 -15.12
N LYS A 15 -9.38 23.76 -15.39
CA LYS A 15 -10.39 24.77 -15.75
C LYS A 15 -10.55 25.76 -14.59
N LYS A 16 -10.85 27.03 -14.89
CA LYS A 16 -10.98 28.10 -13.88
C LYS A 16 -12.01 27.75 -12.80
N ASP A 17 -13.07 27.04 -13.17
CA ASP A 17 -14.15 26.60 -12.27
C ASP A 17 -14.07 25.10 -11.97
N ALA A 18 -12.87 24.51 -12.00
CA ALA A 18 -12.70 23.11 -11.64
C ALA A 18 -13.15 22.91 -10.18
N ASN A 19 -14.13 22.04 -9.97
CA ASN A 19 -14.57 21.63 -8.64
C ASN A 19 -13.48 20.78 -7.98
N ILE A 20 -12.57 21.44 -7.26
CA ILE A 20 -11.56 20.78 -6.45
C ILE A 20 -12.24 20.33 -5.16
N ARG A 21 -12.15 19.03 -4.87
CA ARG A 21 -12.59 18.48 -3.59
C ARG A 21 -11.37 18.04 -2.79
N PRO A 22 -11.38 18.20 -1.46
CA PRO A 22 -10.39 17.53 -0.62
C PRO A 22 -10.50 16.04 -0.86
N TYR A 23 -9.38 15.44 -1.26
CA TYR A 23 -9.23 13.99 -1.40
C TYR A 23 -8.33 13.54 -0.26
N GLU A 24 -8.80 12.61 0.55
CA GLU A 24 -8.06 12.01 1.65
C GLU A 24 -7.67 10.57 1.27
N PRO A 25 -6.50 10.36 0.63
CA PRO A 25 -6.10 9.04 0.12
C PRO A 25 -6.09 7.97 1.20
N LEU A 26 -5.73 8.35 2.43
CA LEU A 26 -5.61 7.42 3.55
C LEU A 26 -6.95 6.79 3.95
N GLN A 27 -8.07 7.48 3.75
CA GLN A 27 -9.39 6.93 4.07
C GLN A 27 -9.70 5.71 3.19
N HIS A 28 -9.44 5.80 1.88
CA HIS A 28 -9.61 4.67 0.98
C HIS A 28 -8.59 3.56 1.19
N LEU A 29 -7.34 3.93 1.48
CA LEU A 29 -6.25 2.97 1.69
C LEU A 29 -6.32 2.24 3.03
N THR A 30 -7.23 2.63 3.93
CA THR A 30 -7.48 1.95 5.22
C THR A 30 -8.88 1.35 5.32
N ASP A 31 -9.70 1.47 4.27
CA ASP A 31 -11.02 0.85 4.17
C ASP A 31 -10.87 -0.66 3.89
N GLU A 32 -11.14 -1.48 4.90
CA GLU A 32 -11.07 -2.95 4.80
C GLU A 32 -11.96 -3.52 3.69
N GLY A 33 -13.14 -2.94 3.46
CA GLY A 33 -14.06 -3.38 2.42
C GLY A 33 -13.56 -3.05 1.01
N PHE A 34 -12.95 -1.87 0.83
CA PHE A 34 -12.32 -1.49 -0.43
C PHE A 34 -11.10 -2.36 -0.74
N ILE A 35 -10.23 -2.56 0.25
CA ILE A 35 -9.02 -3.39 0.13
C ILE A 35 -9.37 -4.85 -0.12
N GLY A 36 -10.38 -5.38 0.58
CA GLY A 36 -10.86 -6.75 0.36
C GLY A 36 -11.35 -6.98 -1.07
N LYS A 37 -12.09 -6.02 -1.66
CA LYS A 37 -12.50 -6.09 -3.06
C LYS A 37 -11.32 -6.12 -4.02
N ALA A 38 -10.32 -5.25 -3.81
CA ALA A 38 -9.12 -5.21 -4.63
C ALA A 38 -8.34 -6.53 -4.58
N ILE A 39 -8.20 -7.15 -3.39
CA ILE A 39 -7.56 -8.46 -3.26
C ILE A 39 -8.32 -9.55 -4.04
N VAL A 40 -9.65 -9.58 -3.92
CA VAL A 40 -10.50 -10.56 -4.65
C VAL A 40 -10.38 -10.35 -6.16
N GLU A 41 -10.33 -9.11 -6.62
CA GLU A 41 -10.13 -8.78 -8.04
C GLU A 41 -8.79 -9.31 -8.57
N CYS A 42 -7.69 -9.09 -7.85
CA CYS A 42 -6.38 -9.66 -8.21
C CYS A 42 -6.43 -11.19 -8.26
N LEU A 43 -7.06 -11.85 -7.28
CA LEU A 43 -7.20 -13.31 -7.27
C LEU A 43 -8.02 -13.83 -8.46
N ASN A 44 -9.13 -13.17 -8.79
CA ASN A 44 -9.97 -13.55 -9.94
C ASN A 44 -9.23 -13.40 -11.28
N ASN A 45 -8.28 -12.46 -11.34
CA ASN A 45 -7.44 -12.23 -12.52
C ASN A 45 -6.13 -13.05 -12.52
N ASN A 46 -5.96 -13.97 -11.56
CA ASN A 46 -4.73 -14.75 -11.39
C ASN A 46 -3.46 -13.87 -11.29
N ASP A 47 -3.58 -12.76 -10.55
CA ASP A 47 -2.53 -11.75 -10.32
C ASP A 47 -2.02 -11.81 -8.87
N PRO A 48 -1.13 -12.76 -8.53
CA PRO A 48 -0.60 -12.88 -7.18
C PRO A 48 0.31 -11.70 -6.80
N GLU A 49 0.99 -11.07 -7.75
CA GLU A 49 1.78 -9.86 -7.53
C GLU A 49 0.91 -8.68 -7.08
N GLY A 50 -0.24 -8.49 -7.72
CA GLY A 50 -1.22 -7.47 -7.35
C GLY A 50 -1.78 -7.67 -5.94
N VAL A 51 -2.07 -8.93 -5.55
CA VAL A 51 -2.47 -9.24 -4.16
C VAL A 51 -1.41 -8.74 -3.17
N MET A 52 -0.14 -9.02 -3.44
CA MET A 52 0.97 -8.61 -2.58
C MET A 52 1.15 -7.10 -2.53
N GLU A 53 0.95 -6.41 -3.65
CA GLU A 53 1.02 -4.96 -3.73
C GLU A 53 -0.11 -4.30 -2.92
N VAL A 54 -1.35 -4.74 -3.09
CA VAL A 54 -2.51 -4.23 -2.34
C VAL A 54 -2.32 -4.41 -0.84
N ILE A 55 -1.90 -5.60 -0.40
CA ILE A 55 -1.62 -5.87 1.01
C ILE A 55 -0.49 -4.96 1.53
N SER A 56 0.58 -4.78 0.74
CA SER A 56 1.69 -3.90 1.10
C SER A 56 1.23 -2.44 1.25
N ILE A 57 0.42 -1.94 0.32
CA ILE A 57 -0.15 -0.59 0.38
C ILE A 57 -1.01 -0.42 1.62
N TYR A 58 -1.92 -1.37 1.89
CA TYR A 58 -2.77 -1.36 3.08
C TYR A 58 -1.92 -1.31 4.36
N LEU A 59 -0.94 -2.20 4.48
CA LEU A 59 -0.03 -2.24 5.63
C LEU A 59 0.82 -0.96 5.75
N ASN A 60 1.14 -0.28 4.65
CA ASN A 60 1.84 1.00 4.67
C ASN A 60 0.93 2.15 5.10
N ALA A 61 -0.32 2.15 4.66
CA ALA A 61 -1.32 3.16 5.02
C ALA A 61 -1.66 3.10 6.51
N LEU A 62 -1.72 1.89 7.08
CA LEU A 62 -1.84 1.69 8.54
C LEU A 62 -0.60 2.19 9.33
N LYS A 63 0.54 2.46 8.67
CA LYS A 63 1.84 2.75 9.30
C LYS A 63 2.28 4.21 9.21
N LYS A 64 1.47 5.15 9.71
CA LYS A 64 2.10 6.34 10.34
C LYS A 64 2.79 5.89 11.65
N VAL A 65 4.08 5.54 11.51
CA VAL A 65 5.18 5.61 12.49
C VAL A 65 5.44 4.44 13.47
N HIS A 66 4.49 3.69 14.03
CA HIS A 66 4.80 2.86 15.24
C HIS A 66 5.10 1.35 15.10
N PHE A 67 4.86 0.72 13.95
CA PHE A 67 4.82 -0.76 13.87
C PHE A 67 6.16 -1.52 14.00
N ALA A 68 7.29 -0.89 13.71
CA ALA A 68 8.56 -1.61 13.55
C ALA A 68 9.14 -2.11 14.89
N GLN A 69 8.72 -1.52 16.01
CA GLN A 69 9.37 -1.72 17.30
C GLN A 69 8.74 -2.85 18.14
N LYS A 70 7.51 -3.29 17.84
CA LYS A 70 6.76 -4.21 18.73
C LYS A 70 6.56 -5.64 18.21
N ALA A 71 6.62 -5.87 16.89
CA ALA A 71 6.29 -7.17 16.31
C ALA A 71 7.48 -8.15 16.21
N ASP A 72 8.67 -7.78 16.72
CA ASP A 72 9.94 -8.51 16.57
C ASP A 72 10.33 -8.83 15.10
N ILE A 73 9.67 -8.16 14.15
CA ILE A 73 9.91 -8.27 12.72
C ILE A 73 10.41 -6.92 12.23
N SER A 74 11.67 -6.90 11.79
CA SER A 74 12.29 -5.69 11.25
C SER A 74 11.49 -5.16 10.04
N ARG A 75 11.44 -3.82 9.88
CA ARG A 75 10.82 -3.18 8.70
C ARG A 75 11.38 -3.78 7.40
N SER A 76 12.69 -3.99 7.33
CA SER A 76 13.32 -4.58 6.15
C SER A 76 12.82 -5.99 5.90
N THR A 77 12.68 -6.85 6.92
CA THR A 77 12.11 -8.20 6.78
C THR A 77 10.68 -8.16 6.27
N LEU A 78 9.85 -7.24 6.77
CA LEU A 78 8.48 -7.06 6.28
C LEU A 78 8.45 -6.64 4.81
N TYR A 79 9.18 -5.58 4.44
CA TYR A 79 9.24 -5.10 3.06
C TYR A 79 9.87 -6.14 2.12
N HIS A 80 10.86 -6.91 2.57
CA HIS A 80 11.48 -7.97 1.78
C HIS A 80 10.53 -9.15 1.55
N SER A 81 9.74 -9.50 2.57
CA SER A 81 8.76 -10.59 2.49
C SER A 81 7.58 -10.23 1.59
N LEU A 82 7.23 -8.94 1.47
CA LEU A 82 6.13 -8.47 0.62
C LEU A 82 6.57 -8.14 -0.82
N ARG A 83 7.82 -7.75 -1.07
CA ARG A 83 8.31 -7.34 -2.41
C ARG A 83 9.01 -8.44 -3.22
N LYS A 84 9.60 -9.46 -2.58
CA LYS A 84 10.53 -10.40 -3.26
C LYS A 84 10.18 -11.87 -3.08
N LYS A 85 9.29 -12.21 -2.16
CA LYS A 85 8.84 -13.58 -1.92
C LYS A 85 7.32 -13.59 -1.92
N ASN A 86 6.73 -14.75 -2.23
CA ASN A 86 5.31 -15.01 -2.06
C ASN A 86 5.14 -15.64 -0.65
N PRO A 87 4.90 -14.85 0.41
CA PRO A 87 4.77 -15.37 1.76
C PRO A 87 3.55 -16.26 1.85
N THR A 88 3.63 -17.28 2.71
CA THR A 88 2.47 -18.14 2.95
C THR A 88 1.31 -17.33 3.55
N ILE A 89 0.08 -17.78 3.33
CA ILE A 89 -1.13 -17.22 3.95
C ILE A 89 -0.97 -17.12 5.47
N LYS A 90 -0.31 -18.11 6.10
CA LYS A 90 0.02 -18.11 7.54
C LYS A 90 0.87 -16.90 7.95
N THR A 91 1.89 -16.56 7.16
CA THR A 91 2.73 -15.39 7.40
C THR A 91 1.94 -14.10 7.19
N LEU A 92 1.14 -14.00 6.12
CA LEU A 92 0.29 -12.84 5.85
C LEU A 92 -0.71 -12.59 6.98
N ALA A 93 -1.39 -13.64 7.46
CA ALA A 93 -2.34 -13.55 8.56
C ALA A 93 -1.69 -13.03 9.86
N LYS A 94 -0.49 -13.50 10.20
CA LYS A 94 0.27 -12.97 11.36
C LYS A 94 0.55 -11.47 11.23
N LEU A 95 0.95 -11.02 10.05
CA LEU A 95 1.28 -9.61 9.80
C LEU A 95 0.03 -8.71 9.86
N MET A 96 -1.07 -9.14 9.27
CA MET A 96 -2.35 -8.42 9.31
C MET A 96 -2.94 -8.37 10.72
N HIS A 97 -2.89 -9.48 11.45
CA HIS A 97 -3.38 -9.54 12.83
C HIS A 97 -2.58 -8.60 13.75
N ALA A 98 -1.25 -8.61 13.62
CA ALA A 98 -0.42 -7.65 14.34
C ALA A 98 -0.87 -6.22 14.03
N SER A 99 -1.09 -5.91 12.74
CA SER A 99 -1.45 -4.58 12.22
C SER A 99 -2.80 -4.02 12.68
N THR A 100 -3.78 -4.89 12.93
CA THR A 100 -5.15 -4.53 13.35
C THR A 100 -5.30 -4.38 14.87
N LEU A 101 -4.39 -4.94 15.67
CA LEU A 101 -4.43 -4.80 17.13
C LEU A 101 -4.03 -3.39 17.63
N GLU A 102 -3.25 -2.64 16.84
CA GLU A 102 -2.81 -1.29 17.22
C GLU A 102 -3.78 -0.19 16.77
N THR A 103 -4.68 -0.46 15.81
CA THR A 103 -5.73 0.52 15.39
C THR A 103 -6.95 0.53 16.30
N LYS A 104 -7.15 -0.50 17.14
CA LYS A 104 -8.26 -0.61 18.10
C LYS A 104 -7.89 -0.18 19.53
N LYS A 105 -6.69 0.35 19.75
CA LYS A 105 -6.26 0.99 21.00
C LYS A 105 -6.38 2.49 20.89
#